data_AF-A0A845EVQ1-F1
#
_entry.id   AF-A0A845EVQ1-F1
#
_cell.length_a   1.000
_cell.length_b   1.000
_cell.length_c   1.000
_cell.angle_alpha   90.00
_cell.angle_beta   90.00
_cell.angle_gamma   90.00
#
_symmetry.space_group_name_H-M   'P 1'
#
loop_
_entity.id
_entity.type
_entity.pdbx_description
1 polymer ?
#
loop_
_entity_poly.entity_id
_entity_poly.type
_entity_poly.pdbx_seq_one_letter_code
_entity_poly.pdbx_strand_id
1 'polypeptide(L)'
;MKDIPIDQLIQQMNTRMKQLTYNVEENDADVNGIREELIAIKTYCDMLLQASGSSRPKTPSAPAPKPIQQAAPVQQSLASKPMKDDDANEDSIFDF
;
A
#
# COMPACT_ATOMS: atom_id res chain seq x y z
N MET A 1 23.22 -20.00 3.48
CA MET A 1 22.31 -18.87 3.72
C MET A 1 22.53 -18.44 5.16
N LYS A 2 22.77 -17.16 5.44
CA LYS A 2 22.96 -16.69 6.82
C LYS A 2 21.63 -16.90 7.54
N ASP A 3 21.62 -17.72 8.59
CA ASP A 3 20.49 -17.86 9.50
C ASP A 3 20.09 -16.46 9.96
N ILE A 4 18.91 -16.02 9.52
CA ILE A 4 18.33 -14.78 10.03
C ILE A 4 17.90 -15.11 11.45
N PRO A 5 18.42 -14.44 12.50
CA PRO A 5 18.03 -14.72 13.86
C PRO A 5 16.59 -14.24 14.07
N ILE A 6 15.63 -15.11 13.77
CA ILE A 6 14.19 -14.83 13.76
C ILE A 6 13.73 -14.27 15.11
N ASP A 7 14.24 -14.81 16.22
CA ASP A 7 13.98 -14.28 17.56
C ASP A 7 14.37 -12.81 17.73
N GLN A 8 15.55 -12.41 17.25
CA GLN A 8 15.94 -11.00 17.30
C GLN A 8 15.04 -10.14 16.43
N LEU A 9 14.62 -10.64 15.27
CA LEU A 9 13.75 -9.90 14.36
C LEU A 9 12.36 -9.66 14.97
N ILE A 10 11.80 -10.69 15.62
CA ILE A 10 10.54 -10.60 16.36
C ILE A 10 10.66 -9.64 17.54
N GLN A 11 11.78 -9.67 18.26
CA GLN A 11 12.02 -8.77 19.38
C GLN A 11 12.09 -7.30 18.93
N GLN A 12 12.81 -7.02 17.84
CA GLN A 12 12.92 -5.68 17.25
C GLN A 12 11.55 -5.17 16.77
N MET A 13 10.78 -6.02 16.09
CA MET A 13 9.43 -5.69 15.63
C MET A 13 8.51 -5.30 16.80
N ASN A 14 8.50 -6.09 17.88
CA ASN A 14 7.67 -5.81 19.06
C ASN A 14 8.06 -4.50 19.76
N THR A 15 9.36 -4.21 19.85
CA THR A 15 9.84 -2.94 20.44
C THR A 15 9.35 -1.74 19.64
N ARG A 16 9.47 -1.77 18.30
CA ARG A 16 8.98 -0.70 17.43
C ARG A 16 7.47 -0.55 17.49
N MET A 17 6.73 -1.65 17.53
CA MET A 17 5.27 -1.62 17.65
C MET A 17 4.82 -0.96 18.95
N LYS A 18 5.49 -1.25 20.08
CA LYS A 18 5.23 -0.58 21.36
C LYS A 18 5.56 0.92 21.35
N GLN A 19 6.69 1.30 20.75
CA GLN A 19 7.06 2.71 20.61
C GLN A 19 6.06 3.46 19.72
N LEU A 20 5.60 2.85 18.63
CA LEU A 20 4.59 3.45 17.77
C LEU A 20 3.28 3.68 18.52
N THR A 21 2.81 2.70 19.30
CA THR A 21 1.61 2.86 20.13
C THR A 21 1.75 4.03 21.10
N TYR A 22 2.87 4.10 21.82
CA TYR A 22 3.14 5.19 22.77
C TYR A 22 3.19 6.57 22.09
N ASN A 23 3.92 6.70 20.97
CA ASN A 23 4.07 7.99 20.29
C ASN A 23 2.76 8.47 19.65
N VAL A 24 1.89 7.55 19.23
CA VAL A 24 0.53 7.87 18.74
C VAL A 24 -0.36 8.29 19.90
N GLU A 25 -0.30 7.62 21.05
CA GLU A 25 -1.06 8.00 22.25
C GLU A 25 -0.67 9.39 22.77
N GLU A 26 0.61 9.73 22.77
CA GLU A 26 1.10 11.04 23.24
C GLU A 26 0.95 12.18 22.21
N ASN A 27 0.40 11.92 21.00
CA ASN A 27 0.34 12.88 19.89
C ASN A 27 1.71 13.50 19.52
N ASP A 28 2.80 12.85 19.91
CA ASP A 28 4.17 13.33 19.70
C ASP A 28 4.70 12.92 18.31
N ALA A 29 4.01 11.99 17.63
CA ALA A 29 4.39 11.52 16.30
C ALA A 29 3.70 12.28 15.16
N ASP A 30 4.52 12.85 14.26
CA ASP A 30 4.08 13.32 12.95
C ASP A 30 3.53 12.14 12.11
N VAL A 31 2.51 12.40 11.28
CA VAL A 31 1.87 11.40 10.42
C VAL A 31 2.88 10.70 9.50
N ASN A 32 3.93 11.40 9.07
CA ASN A 32 4.99 10.80 8.27
C ASN A 32 5.84 9.84 9.11
N GLY A 33 6.18 10.19 10.36
CA GLY A 33 6.90 9.32 11.28
C GLY A 33 6.12 8.03 11.61
N ILE A 34 4.81 8.16 11.84
CA ILE A 34 3.92 6.99 12.03
C ILE A 34 3.95 6.09 10.79
N ARG A 35 3.88 6.68 9.60
CA ARG A 35 3.91 5.95 8.33
C ARG A 35 5.22 5.21 8.12
N GLU A 36 6.35 5.84 8.43
CA GLU A 36 7.67 5.22 8.34
C GLU A 36 7.82 4.03 9.31
N GLU A 37 7.38 4.19 10.55
CA GLU A 37 7.38 3.08 11.53
C GLU A 37 6.49 1.92 11.09
N LEU A 38 5.30 2.20 10.52
CA LEU A 38 4.43 1.16 9.96
C LEU A 38 5.08 0.44 8.77
N ILE A 39 5.81 1.14 7.91
CA ILE A 39 6.57 0.54 6.79
C ILE A 39 7.70 -0.35 7.33
N ALA A 40 8.40 0.09 8.37
CA ALA A 40 9.45 -0.71 9.01
C ALA A 40 8.87 -2.00 9.60
N ILE A 41 7.78 -1.91 10.38
CA ILE A 41 7.07 -3.06 10.95
C ILE A 41 6.59 -4.01 9.85
N LYS A 42 5.99 -3.48 8.77
CA LYS A 42 5.58 -4.30 7.61
C LYS A 42 6.76 -5.05 7.01
N THR A 43 7.92 -4.39 6.87
CA THR A 43 9.13 -5.01 6.32
C THR A 43 9.63 -6.15 7.20
N TYR A 44 9.60 -5.98 8.53
CA TYR A 44 9.91 -7.05 9.48
C TYR A 44 8.95 -8.25 9.32
N CYS A 45 7.64 -8.01 9.19
CA CYS A 45 6.67 -9.06 8.92
C CYS A 45 6.93 -9.78 7.59
N ASP A 46 7.22 -9.04 6.51
CA ASP A 46 7.56 -9.60 5.20
C ASP A 46 8.84 -10.46 5.26
N MET A 47 9.85 -10.04 6.02
CA MET A 47 11.08 -10.83 6.23
C MET A 47 10.81 -12.11 7.04
N LEU A 48 9.97 -12.04 8.07
CA LEU A 48 9.56 -13.21 8.86
C LEU A 48 8.76 -14.21 8.02
N LEU A 49 7.82 -13.74 7.20
CA LEU A 49 7.02 -14.59 6.31
C LEU A 49 7.87 -15.27 5.25
N GLN A 50 8.83 -14.56 4.67
CA GLN A 50 9.80 -15.12 3.72
C GLN A 50 10.70 -16.16 4.39
N ALA A 51 11.16 -15.91 5.62
CA ALA A 51 11.97 -16.84 6.39
C ALA A 51 11.21 -18.09 6.85
N SER A 52 9.89 -17.96 7.10
CA SER A 52 9.02 -19.10 7.47
C SER A 52 8.68 -20.03 6.28
N GLY A 53 9.15 -19.73 5.06
CA GLY A 53 8.81 -20.51 3.87
C GLY A 53 7.37 -20.32 3.38
N SER A 54 6.61 -19.39 3.98
CA SER A 54 5.30 -18.97 3.48
C SER A 54 5.49 -18.11 2.25
N SER A 55 5.77 -18.75 1.12
CA SER A 55 5.77 -18.10 -0.19
C SER A 55 4.35 -17.62 -0.48
N ARG A 56 4.04 -16.38 -0.12
CA ARG A 56 2.86 -15.69 -0.65
C ARG A 56 3.05 -15.65 -2.17
N PRO A 57 2.07 -16.08 -2.98
CA PRO A 57 2.17 -15.94 -4.42
C PRO A 57 2.36 -14.46 -4.73
N LYS A 58 3.46 -14.17 -5.42
CA LYS A 58 3.84 -12.84 -5.89
C LYS A 58 2.72 -12.38 -6.82
N THR A 59 1.77 -11.59 -6.32
CA THR A 59 0.83 -10.89 -7.19
C THR A 59 1.69 -10.03 -8.12
N PRO A 60 1.63 -10.21 -9.44
CA PRO A 60 2.44 -9.42 -10.35
C PRO A 60 2.11 -7.95 -10.10
N SER A 61 3.15 -7.16 -9.81
CA SER A 61 3.07 -5.71 -9.80
C SER A 61 2.34 -5.26 -11.07
N ALA A 62 1.30 -4.45 -10.90
CA ALA A 62 0.60 -3.84 -12.02
C ALA A 62 1.63 -3.22 -12.99
N PRO A 63 1.48 -3.41 -14.31
CA PRO A 63 2.45 -2.93 -15.27
C PRO A 63 2.62 -1.40 -15.14
N ALA A 64 3.87 -0.96 -15.10
CA ALA A 64 4.23 0.46 -15.11
C ALA A 64 3.54 1.18 -16.28
N PRO A 65 3.03 2.41 -16.08
CA PRO A 65 2.44 3.18 -17.17
C PRO A 65 3.50 3.40 -18.25
N LYS A 66 3.23 2.90 -19.45
CA LYS A 66 4.07 3.14 -20.63
C LYS A 66 4.01 4.64 -20.96
N PRO A 67 5.14 5.28 -21.34
CA PRO A 67 5.12 6.67 -21.74
C PRO A 67 4.27 6.82 -23.01
N ILE A 68 3.30 7.72 -22.96
CA ILE A 68 2.39 8.03 -24.06
C ILE A 68 3.21 8.72 -25.15
N GLN A 69 3.48 8.02 -26.26
CA GLN A 69 3.94 8.66 -27.49
C GLN A 69 2.78 9.47 -28.06
N GLN A 70 2.99 10.77 -28.23
CA GLN A 70 2.06 11.67 -28.92
C GLN A 70 1.85 11.17 -30.36
N ALA A 71 0.65 10.67 -30.65
CA ALA A 71 0.23 10.29 -31.98
C ALA A 71 -0.65 11.39 -32.60
N ALA A 72 -0.39 11.66 -33.88
CA ALA A 72 -1.14 12.54 -34.78
C ALA A 72 -2.63 12.14 -34.91
N PRO A 73 -3.52 13.03 -35.40
CA PRO A 73 -4.97 12.85 -35.26
C PRO A 73 -5.60 11.94 -36.33
N VAL A 74 -6.86 11.53 -36.04
CA VAL A 74 -7.94 10.89 -36.85
C VAL A 74 -7.80 9.38 -37.20
N GLN A 75 -8.80 8.49 -37.10
CA GLN A 75 -10.25 8.57 -37.37
C GLN A 75 -11.12 7.67 -36.45
N GLN A 76 -12.40 8.05 -36.33
CA GLN A 76 -13.49 7.37 -35.60
C GLN A 76 -13.93 6.03 -36.22
N SER A 77 -14.31 5.08 -35.35
CA SER A 77 -15.41 4.16 -35.60
C SER A 77 -16.19 3.93 -34.30
N LEU A 78 -17.45 4.40 -34.28
CA LEU A 78 -18.39 4.27 -33.18
C LEU A 78 -19.11 2.92 -33.27
N ALA A 79 -19.01 2.09 -32.22
CA ALA A 79 -19.81 0.87 -32.06
C ALA A 79 -20.35 0.75 -30.62
N SER A 80 -21.57 1.28 -30.47
CA SER A 80 -22.75 0.96 -29.62
C SER A 80 -22.66 0.22 -28.27
N LYS A 81 -23.04 0.96 -27.20
CA LYS A 81 -24.04 0.73 -26.10
C LYS A 81 -23.97 -0.53 -25.18
N PRO A 82 -24.49 -0.51 -23.92
CA PRO A 82 -25.31 0.50 -23.24
C PRO A 82 -24.80 0.96 -21.85
N MET A 83 -25.37 2.09 -21.41
CA MET A 83 -25.17 2.81 -20.16
C MET A 83 -25.84 2.11 -18.97
N LYS A 84 -25.15 2.09 -17.81
CA LYS A 84 -25.74 1.98 -16.47
C LYS A 84 -24.77 2.66 -15.48
N ASP A 85 -24.82 3.98 -15.50
CA ASP A 85 -24.31 4.83 -14.43
C ASP A 85 -25.45 4.92 -13.40
N ASP A 86 -25.50 3.96 -12.49
CA ASP A 86 -26.42 3.94 -11.36
C ASP A 86 -25.56 3.75 -10.11
N ASP A 87 -24.99 4.88 -9.66
CA ASP A 87 -24.85 5.21 -8.24
C ASP A 87 -24.42 6.68 -8.17
N ALA A 88 -25.45 7.52 -8.30
CA ALA A 88 -25.63 8.78 -7.60
C ALA A 88 -24.37 9.35 -6.92
N ASN A 89 -23.67 10.22 -7.65
CA ASN A 89 -22.80 11.23 -7.07
C ASN A 89 -23.63 12.36 -6.39
N GLU A 90 -24.65 11.98 -5.60
CA GLU A 90 -25.70 12.87 -5.09
C GLU A 90 -25.90 12.76 -3.57
N ASP A 91 -24.84 12.63 -2.78
CA ASP A 91 -24.90 13.15 -1.40
C ASP A 91 -23.81 14.21 -1.24
N SER A 92 -24.27 15.46 -1.36
CA SER A 92 -23.49 16.68 -1.49
C SER A 92 -22.63 16.93 -0.25
N ILE A 93 -21.31 16.95 -0.42
CA ILE A 93 -20.33 17.16 0.66
C ILE A 93 -20.15 18.65 1.07
N PHE A 94 -21.03 19.54 0.62
CA PHE A 94 -21.02 20.95 1.01
C PHE A 94 -22.42 21.44 1.31
N ASP A 95 -22.72 21.63 2.59
CA ASP A 95 -23.72 22.60 3.06
C ASP A 95 -22.96 23.58 3.97
N PHE A 96 -23.05 24.87 3.63
CA PHE A 96 -22.39 26.02 4.27
C PHE A 96 -23.45 26.90 4.95
#